data_AF-A0A1I1IXA4-F1
#
_entry.id   AF-A0A1I1IXA4-F1
#
_cell.length_a   1.000
_cell.length_b   1.000
_cell.length_c   1.000
_cell.angle_alpha   90.00
_cell.angle_beta   90.00
_cell.angle_gamma   90.00
#
_symmetry.space_group_name_H-M   'P 1'
#
loop_
_entity.id
_entity.type
_entity.pdbx_description
1 polymer ?
#
loop_
_entity_poly.entity_id
_entity_poly.type
_entity_poly.pdbx_seq_one_letter_code
_entity_poly.pdbx_strand_id
1 'polypeptide(L)'
;MKKDLLLLRNIKDGDQNSFKLFFKETYPALFGYVNSHARNRVLAEDITQQSYIKFWENRNKIDLENSPKSYLYTIAYNTFLDSKRKEQKERNYMDQLHRSAIEEEASDKEKLEQKLERLQTVIDTLPDKCRKILLMNKIDGLKYREIAEKLDISVKTVESQMRIAFQKVRESFKNEEVILWCLFGNFLGKN
;
A
#
# COMPACT_ATOMS: atom_id res chain seq x y z
N MET A 1 -24.81 -42.92 -24.98
CA MET A 1 -25.79 -43.20 -23.91
C MET A 1 -25.38 -44.36 -22.99
N LYS A 2 -25.50 -45.65 -23.35
CA LYS A 2 -25.19 -46.76 -22.41
C LYS A 2 -23.72 -46.79 -21.94
N LYS A 3 -22.78 -46.47 -22.83
CA LYS A 3 -21.33 -46.42 -22.54
C LYS A 3 -20.97 -45.26 -21.60
N ASP A 4 -21.56 -44.10 -21.80
CA ASP A 4 -21.29 -42.89 -20.99
C ASP A 4 -21.84 -43.05 -19.56
N LEU A 5 -23.02 -43.65 -19.42
CA LEU A 5 -23.63 -43.98 -18.14
C LEU A 5 -22.80 -45.01 -17.34
N LEU A 6 -22.28 -46.04 -18.02
CA LEU A 6 -21.41 -47.04 -17.38
C LEU A 6 -20.08 -46.42 -16.93
N LEU A 7 -19.47 -45.57 -17.77
CA LEU A 7 -18.25 -44.85 -17.43
C LEU A 7 -18.47 -43.92 -16.23
N LEU A 8 -19.59 -43.20 -16.20
CA LEU A 8 -19.97 -42.31 -15.11
C LEU A 8 -20.18 -43.07 -13.80
N ARG A 9 -20.87 -44.21 -13.86
CA ARG A 9 -21.09 -45.08 -12.71
C ARG A 9 -19.76 -45.56 -12.14
N ASN A 10 -18.85 -46.05 -12.98
CA ASN A 10 -17.53 -46.48 -12.54
C ASN A 10 -16.73 -45.34 -11.90
N ILE A 11 -16.78 -44.13 -12.47
CA ILE A 11 -16.14 -42.94 -11.87
C ILE A 11 -16.74 -42.65 -10.50
N LYS A 12 -18.08 -42.68 -10.37
CA LYS A 12 -18.78 -42.47 -9.10
C LYS A 12 -18.37 -43.51 -8.05
N ASP A 13 -18.20 -44.76 -8.47
CA ASP A 13 -17.74 -45.88 -7.63
C ASP A 13 -16.22 -45.80 -7.32
N GLY A 14 -15.50 -44.81 -7.85
CA GLY A 14 -14.10 -44.54 -7.55
C GLY A 14 -13.09 -45.24 -8.46
N ASP A 15 -13.50 -45.74 -9.63
CA ASP A 15 -12.57 -46.31 -10.61
C ASP A 15 -11.73 -45.22 -11.29
N GLN A 16 -10.44 -45.21 -10.94
CA GLN A 16 -9.46 -44.28 -11.49
C GLN A 16 -9.20 -44.49 -12.98
N ASN A 17 -9.36 -45.70 -13.51
CA ASN A 17 -9.13 -45.97 -14.93
C ASN A 17 -10.23 -45.33 -15.78
N SER A 18 -11.48 -45.46 -15.35
CA SER A 18 -12.61 -44.76 -15.97
C SER A 18 -12.44 -43.25 -15.93
N PHE A 19 -11.96 -42.69 -14.81
CA PHE A 19 -11.68 -41.26 -14.72
C PHE A 19 -10.53 -40.81 -15.64
N LYS A 20 -9.45 -41.59 -15.73
CA LYS A 20 -8.33 -41.31 -16.63
C LYS A 20 -8.74 -41.32 -18.10
N LEU A 21 -9.64 -42.22 -18.49
CA LEU A 21 -10.20 -42.26 -19.83
C LEU A 21 -11.03 -41.00 -20.11
N PHE A 22 -11.94 -40.66 -19.19
CA PHE A 22 -12.76 -39.46 -19.27
C PHE A 22 -11.91 -38.19 -19.37
N PHE A 23 -10.87 -38.07 -18.55
CA PHE A 23 -9.90 -36.96 -18.61
C PHE A 23 -9.27 -36.86 -20.00
N LYS A 24 -8.68 -37.93 -20.52
CA LYS A 24 -8.02 -37.92 -21.84
C LYS A 24 -8.95 -37.50 -22.96
N GLU A 25 -10.20 -37.94 -22.94
CA GLU A 25 -11.19 -37.62 -23.99
C GLU A 25 -11.71 -36.18 -23.90
N THR A 26 -11.78 -35.60 -22.71
CA THR A 26 -12.44 -34.30 -22.49
C THR A 26 -11.48 -33.13 -22.30
N TYR A 27 -10.23 -33.38 -21.92
CA TYR A 27 -9.26 -32.35 -21.57
C TYR A 27 -9.03 -31.31 -22.68
N PRO A 28 -8.79 -31.68 -23.96
CA PRO A 28 -8.53 -30.68 -25.00
C PRO A 28 -9.71 -29.72 -25.19
N ALA A 29 -10.94 -30.23 -25.13
CA ALA A 29 -12.14 -29.43 -25.29
C ALA A 29 -12.41 -28.53 -24.07
N LEU A 30 -12.21 -29.04 -22.85
CA LEU A 30 -12.38 -28.25 -21.63
C LEU A 30 -11.32 -27.14 -21.55
N PHE A 31 -10.05 -27.48 -21.81
CA PHE A 31 -8.97 -26.50 -21.84
C PHE A 31 -9.23 -25.40 -22.88
N GLY A 32 -9.64 -25.75 -24.09
CA GLY A 32 -10.01 -24.78 -25.13
C GLY A 32 -11.15 -23.85 -24.69
N TYR A 33 -12.18 -24.41 -24.04
CA TYR A 33 -13.28 -23.64 -23.48
C TYR A 33 -12.83 -22.69 -22.37
N VAL A 34 -12.04 -23.15 -21.40
CA VAL A 34 -11.54 -22.28 -20.33
C VAL A 34 -10.61 -21.20 -20.89
N ASN A 35 -9.73 -21.57 -21.82
CA ASN A 35 -8.78 -20.64 -22.43
C ASN A 35 -9.47 -19.54 -23.25
N SER A 36 -10.60 -19.82 -23.90
CA SER A 36 -11.37 -18.79 -24.61
C SER A 36 -11.97 -17.74 -23.67
N HIS A 37 -12.28 -18.13 -22.43
CA HIS A 37 -12.78 -17.21 -21.39
C HIS A 37 -11.63 -16.50 -20.66
N ALA A 38 -10.63 -17.25 -20.22
CA ALA A 38 -9.52 -16.74 -19.42
C ALA A 38 -8.54 -15.89 -20.22
N ARG A 39 -8.38 -16.17 -21.53
CA ARG A 39 -7.39 -15.55 -22.44
C ARG A 39 -5.97 -15.52 -21.86
N ASN A 40 -5.67 -16.48 -20.99
CA ASN A 40 -4.39 -16.65 -20.33
C ASN A 40 -4.17 -18.15 -20.21
N ARG A 41 -3.14 -18.64 -20.90
CA ARG A 41 -2.85 -20.07 -21.01
C ARG A 41 -2.57 -20.72 -19.65
N VAL A 42 -1.80 -20.04 -18.80
CA VAL A 42 -1.40 -20.54 -17.47
C VAL A 42 -2.62 -20.63 -16.56
N LEU A 43 -3.42 -19.57 -16.51
CA LEU A 43 -4.66 -19.55 -15.73
C LEU A 43 -5.65 -20.61 -16.24
N ALA A 44 -5.76 -20.77 -17.56
CA ALA A 44 -6.64 -21.77 -18.15
C ALA A 44 -6.22 -23.20 -17.80
N GLU A 45 -4.92 -23.47 -17.78
CA GLU A 45 -4.36 -24.76 -17.37
C GLU A 45 -4.68 -25.05 -15.90
N ASP A 46 -4.43 -24.09 -15.01
CA ASP A 46 -4.73 -24.21 -13.57
C ASP A 46 -6.22 -24.44 -13.31
N ILE A 47 -7.11 -23.63 -13.91
CA ILE A 47 -8.57 -23.81 -13.78
C ILE A 47 -8.99 -25.19 -14.32
N THR A 48 -8.43 -25.63 -15.45
CA THR A 48 -8.75 -26.94 -16.04
C THR A 48 -8.35 -28.07 -15.07
N GLN A 49 -7.13 -28.01 -14.52
CA GLN A 49 -6.66 -29.00 -13.53
C GLN A 49 -7.53 -29.00 -12.28
N GLN A 50 -7.80 -27.83 -11.69
CA GLN A 50 -8.67 -27.69 -10.52
C GLN A 50 -10.08 -28.23 -10.79
N SER A 51 -10.59 -28.07 -12.01
CA SER A 51 -11.92 -28.57 -12.38
C SER A 51 -11.98 -30.09 -12.31
N TYR A 52 -10.95 -30.78 -12.81
CA TYR A 52 -10.86 -32.24 -12.71
C TYR A 52 -10.67 -32.73 -11.28
N ILE A 53 -9.88 -32.03 -10.46
CA ILE A 53 -9.72 -32.34 -9.04
C ILE A 53 -11.08 -32.22 -8.32
N LYS A 54 -11.76 -31.08 -8.46
CA LYS A 54 -13.09 -30.84 -7.87
C LYS A 54 -14.12 -31.85 -8.35
N PHE A 55 -14.08 -32.21 -9.63
CA PHE A 55 -14.96 -33.23 -10.21
C PHE A 55 -14.73 -34.59 -9.56
N TRP A 56 -13.47 -35.00 -9.38
CA TRP A 56 -13.11 -36.26 -8.71
C TRP A 56 -13.48 -36.27 -7.23
N GLU A 57 -13.23 -35.18 -6.50
CA GLU A 57 -13.59 -35.04 -5.09
C GLU A 57 -15.11 -35.10 -4.89
N ASN A 58 -15.88 -34.50 -5.80
CA ASN A 58 -17.34 -34.47 -5.75
C ASN A 58 -18.02 -35.58 -6.56
N ARG A 59 -17.27 -36.61 -7.00
CA ARG A 59 -17.80 -37.68 -7.88
C ARG A 59 -19.04 -38.37 -7.34
N ASN A 60 -19.14 -38.52 -6.01
CA ASN A 60 -20.28 -39.15 -5.33
C ASN A 60 -21.58 -38.37 -5.49
N LYS A 61 -21.48 -37.05 -5.71
CA LYS A 61 -22.60 -36.12 -5.91
C LYS A 61 -23.02 -36.00 -7.37
N ILE A 62 -22.32 -36.67 -8.28
CA ILE A 62 -22.68 -36.63 -9.69
C ILE A 62 -24.04 -37.30 -9.87
N ASP A 63 -24.95 -36.54 -10.46
CA ASP A 63 -26.24 -37.00 -10.93
C ASP A 63 -26.05 -37.84 -12.20
N LEU A 64 -26.60 -39.05 -12.18
CA LEU A 64 -26.52 -39.99 -13.29
C LEU A 64 -27.47 -39.60 -14.44
N GLU A 65 -28.45 -38.74 -14.19
CA GLU A 65 -29.37 -38.23 -15.22
C GLU A 65 -28.74 -37.09 -16.04
N ASN A 66 -27.70 -36.44 -15.50
CA ASN A 66 -26.98 -35.37 -16.16
C ASN A 66 -25.68 -35.85 -16.81
N SER A 67 -25.28 -35.19 -17.91
CA SER A 67 -24.01 -35.52 -18.56
C SER A 67 -22.82 -35.12 -17.67
N PRO A 68 -21.84 -36.02 -17.42
CA PRO A 68 -20.62 -35.69 -16.69
C PRO A 68 -19.86 -34.52 -17.32
N LYS A 69 -19.95 -34.36 -18.65
CA LYS A 69 -19.36 -33.23 -19.35
C LYS A 69 -20.02 -31.92 -18.92
N SER A 70 -21.35 -31.87 -18.89
CA SER A 70 -22.07 -30.67 -18.41
C SER A 70 -21.66 -30.28 -17.00
N TYR A 71 -21.58 -31.26 -16.09
CA TYR A 71 -21.16 -30.99 -14.72
C TYR A 71 -19.72 -30.46 -14.64
N LEU A 72 -18.80 -31.06 -15.40
CA LEU A 72 -17.41 -30.60 -15.48
C LEU A 72 -17.28 -29.17 -16.02
N TYR A 73 -18.05 -28.81 -17.04
CA TYR A 73 -18.05 -27.44 -17.59
C TYR A 73 -18.59 -26.43 -16.58
N THR A 74 -19.63 -26.78 -15.81
CA THR A 74 -20.12 -25.95 -14.71
C THR A 74 -19.06 -25.72 -13.65
N ILE A 75 -18.32 -26.76 -13.24
CA ILE A 75 -17.21 -26.62 -12.30
C ILE A 75 -16.14 -25.68 -12.85
N ALA A 76 -15.77 -25.83 -14.13
CA ALA A 76 -14.75 -25.02 -14.77
C ALA A 76 -15.16 -23.55 -14.87
N TYR A 77 -16.40 -23.27 -15.26
CA TYR A 77 -16.91 -21.91 -15.34
C TYR A 77 -16.98 -21.24 -13.96
N ASN A 78 -17.46 -21.95 -12.94
CA ASN A 78 -17.49 -21.42 -11.57
C ASN A 78 -16.07 -21.15 -11.04
N THR A 79 -15.14 -22.07 -11.29
CA THR A 79 -13.72 -21.90 -10.90
C THR A 79 -13.09 -20.69 -11.62
N PHE A 80 -13.42 -20.47 -12.89
CA PHE A 80 -13.02 -19.26 -13.61
C PHE A 80 -13.61 -17.98 -12.98
N LEU A 81 -14.91 -17.95 -12.67
CA LEU A 81 -15.53 -16.78 -12.04
C LEU A 81 -14.92 -16.48 -10.66
N ASP A 82 -14.63 -17.50 -9.87
CA ASP A 82 -13.98 -17.34 -8.58
C ASP A 82 -12.56 -16.76 -8.72
N SER A 83 -11.80 -17.19 -9.74
CA SER A 83 -10.49 -16.60 -10.04
C SER A 83 -10.60 -15.10 -10.35
N LYS A 84 -11.62 -14.70 -11.11
CA LYS A 84 -11.87 -13.30 -11.48
C LYS A 84 -12.30 -12.45 -10.29
N ARG A 85 -13.13 -13.00 -9.40
CA ARG A 85 -13.52 -12.33 -8.14
C ARG A 85 -12.32 -12.09 -7.24
N LYS A 86 -11.43 -13.08 -7.12
CA LYS A 86 -10.20 -12.94 -6.34
C LYS A 86 -9.29 -11.86 -6.92
N GLU A 87 -9.07 -11.89 -8.24
CA GLU A 87 -8.27 -10.88 -8.96
C GLU A 87 -8.81 -9.45 -8.77
N GLN A 88 -10.14 -9.28 -8.84
CA GLN A 88 -10.76 -7.97 -8.60
C GLN A 88 -10.60 -7.51 -7.14
N LYS A 89 -10.73 -8.41 -6.18
CA LYS A 89 -10.55 -8.09 -4.76
C LYS A 89 -9.12 -7.64 -4.47
N GLU A 90 -8.14 -8.33 -5.04
CA GLU A 90 -6.72 -7.97 -4.91
C GLU A 90 -6.43 -6.60 -5.54
N ARG A 91 -6.96 -6.33 -6.74
CA ARG A 91 -6.86 -4.98 -7.35
C ARG A 91 -7.45 -3.88 -6.46
N ASN A 92 -8.69 -4.07 -5.99
CA ASN A 92 -9.35 -3.08 -5.15
C ASN A 92 -8.54 -2.79 -3.87
N TYR A 93 -7.94 -3.82 -3.28
CA TYR A 93 -7.08 -3.67 -2.10
C TYR A 93 -5.81 -2.86 -2.42
N MET A 94 -5.16 -3.14 -3.54
CA MET A 94 -3.99 -2.37 -3.99
C MET A 94 -4.34 -0.90 -4.27
N ASP A 95 -5.49 -0.64 -4.90
CA ASP A 95 -5.96 0.71 -5.16
C ASP A 95 -6.25 1.48 -3.86
N GLN A 96 -6.82 0.80 -2.86
CA GLN A 96 -7.04 1.38 -1.52
C GLN A 96 -5.73 1.75 -0.85
N LEU A 97 -4.74 0.85 -0.84
CA LEU A 97 -3.41 1.11 -0.29
C LEU A 97 -2.73 2.30 -0.98
N HIS A 98 -2.84 2.39 -2.30
CA HIS A 98 -2.28 3.49 -3.05
C HIS A 98 -2.95 4.83 -2.71
N ARG A 99 -4.28 4.85 -2.54
CA ARG A 99 -5.01 6.05 -2.13
C ARG A 99 -4.64 6.48 -0.71
N SER A 100 -4.57 5.55 0.24
CA SER A 100 -4.18 5.89 1.60
C SER A 100 -2.77 6.46 1.69
N ALA A 101 -1.82 5.94 0.88
CA ALA A 101 -0.46 6.48 0.84
C ALA A 101 -0.42 7.92 0.31
N ILE A 102 -1.20 8.24 -0.73
CA ILE A 102 -1.32 9.61 -1.25
C ILE A 102 -1.95 10.55 -0.22
N GLU A 103 -3.01 10.10 0.46
CA GLU A 103 -3.70 10.90 1.49
C GLU A 103 -2.79 11.19 2.69
N GLU A 104 -1.98 10.22 3.11
CA GLU A 104 -0.99 10.37 4.17
C GLU A 104 0.09 11.40 3.77
N GLU A 105 0.65 11.29 2.56
CA GLU A 105 1.64 12.24 2.05
C GLU A 105 1.09 13.67 1.94
N ALA A 106 -0.15 13.82 1.45
CA ALA A 106 -0.82 15.11 1.38
C ALA A 106 -1.07 15.71 2.78
N SER A 107 -1.51 14.89 3.74
CA SER A 107 -1.72 15.31 5.13
C SER A 107 -0.42 15.77 5.78
N ASP A 108 0.69 15.07 5.53
CA ASP A 108 1.98 15.43 6.11
C ASP A 108 2.57 16.70 5.50
N LYS A 109 2.34 16.94 4.20
CA LYS A 109 2.69 18.21 3.56
C LYS A 109 1.88 19.37 4.14
N GLU A 110 0.57 19.21 4.31
CA GLU A 110 -0.30 20.25 4.89
C GLU A 110 0.11 20.58 6.34
N LYS A 111 0.39 19.56 7.16
CA LYS A 111 0.92 19.76 8.52
C LYS A 111 2.25 20.51 8.51
N LEU A 112 3.14 20.23 7.56
CA LEU A 112 4.42 20.94 7.44
C LEU A 112 4.21 22.41 7.05
N GLU A 113 3.34 22.69 6.09
CA GLU A 113 3.00 24.06 5.67
C GLU A 113 2.41 24.87 6.84
N GLN A 114 1.46 24.28 7.60
CA GLN A 114 0.89 24.91 8.80
C GLN A 114 1.94 25.21 9.87
N LYS A 115 2.93 24.31 10.07
CA LYS A 115 4.04 24.53 11.01
C LYS A 115 4.94 25.66 10.55
N LEU A 116 5.21 25.77 9.24
CA LEU A 116 6.02 26.85 8.67
C LEU A 116 5.30 28.22 8.80
N GLU A 117 4.00 28.28 8.51
CA GLU A 117 3.20 29.49 8.71
C GLU A 117 3.18 29.94 10.18
N ARG A 118 3.00 28.98 11.11
CA ARG A 118 3.06 29.27 12.55
C ARG A 118 4.44 29.79 12.96
N LEU A 119 5.52 29.21 12.43
CA LEU A 119 6.89 29.67 12.71
C LEU A 119 7.10 31.09 12.20
N GLN A 120 6.68 31.36 10.97
CA GLN A 120 6.74 32.68 10.35
C GLN A 120 5.97 33.71 11.20
N THR A 121 4.76 33.37 11.63
CA THR A 121 3.94 34.23 12.51
C THR A 121 4.66 34.54 13.83
N VAL A 122 5.34 33.57 14.45
CA VAL A 122 6.09 33.81 15.70
C VAL A 122 7.27 34.74 15.46
N ILE A 123 8.03 34.52 14.38
CA ILE A 123 9.11 35.41 13.95
C ILE A 123 8.52 36.82 13.74
N ASP A 124 7.30 36.91 13.18
CA ASP A 124 6.55 38.13 12.95
C ASP A 124 6.14 38.90 14.22
N THR A 125 6.11 38.25 15.38
CA THR A 125 5.87 38.90 16.68
C THR A 125 7.14 39.28 17.43
N LEU A 126 8.33 38.96 16.91
CA LEU A 126 9.59 39.31 17.55
C LEU A 126 9.85 40.83 17.44
N PRO A 127 10.35 41.47 18.52
CA PRO A 127 10.88 42.83 18.42
C PRO A 127 11.96 42.90 17.34
N ASP A 128 12.03 44.00 16.60
CA ASP A 128 12.87 44.13 15.40
C ASP A 128 14.33 43.74 15.62
N LYS A 129 14.91 44.14 16.77
CA LYS A 129 16.29 43.76 17.13
C LYS A 129 16.45 42.25 17.35
N CYS A 130 15.52 41.61 18.05
CA CYS A 130 15.51 40.16 18.25
C CYS A 130 15.39 39.42 16.91
N ARG A 131 14.44 39.84 16.07
CA ARG A 131 14.21 39.23 14.76
C ARG A 131 15.44 39.35 13.87
N LYS A 132 16.01 40.56 13.75
CA LYS A 132 17.17 40.81 12.89
C LYS A 132 18.35 39.93 13.29
N ILE A 133 18.63 39.84 14.59
CA ILE A 133 19.70 38.99 15.12
C ILE A 133 19.43 37.50 14.84
N LEU A 134 18.18 37.05 15.01
CA LEU A 134 17.78 35.67 14.73
C LEU A 134 17.98 35.32 13.24
N LEU A 135 17.51 36.17 12.32
CA LEU A 135 17.65 35.95 10.88
C LEU A 135 19.12 35.96 10.44
N MET A 136 19.92 36.91 10.96
CA MET A 136 21.37 36.95 10.68
C MET A 136 22.09 35.66 11.14
N ASN A 137 21.66 35.05 12.23
CA ASN A 137 22.25 33.79 12.68
C ASN A 137 21.74 32.56 11.90
N LYS A 138 20.43 32.47 11.67
CA LYS A 138 19.78 31.25 11.18
C LYS A 138 19.62 31.19 9.66
N ILE A 139 19.51 32.34 9.01
CA ILE A 139 19.39 32.45 7.55
C ILE A 139 20.75 32.83 6.95
N ASP A 140 21.39 33.89 7.48
CA ASP A 140 22.67 34.36 6.93
C ASP A 140 23.88 33.56 7.46
N GLY A 141 23.68 32.70 8.46
CA GLY A 141 24.73 31.83 9.02
C GLY A 141 25.81 32.54 9.83
N LEU A 142 25.61 33.80 10.20
CA LEU A 142 26.60 34.60 10.94
C LEU A 142 26.77 34.11 12.38
N LYS A 143 28.00 34.09 12.84
CA LYS A 143 28.36 33.81 14.25
C LYS A 143 28.03 35.02 15.11
N TYR A 144 27.83 34.78 16.40
CA TYR A 144 27.46 35.85 17.34
C TYR A 144 28.45 37.02 17.39
N ARG A 145 29.76 36.75 17.22
CA ARG A 145 30.79 37.79 17.14
C ARG A 145 30.64 38.67 15.90
N GLU A 146 30.39 38.06 14.74
CA GLU A 146 30.19 38.77 13.46
C GLU A 146 28.91 39.63 13.51
N ILE A 147 27.85 39.13 14.15
CA ILE A 147 26.62 39.89 14.38
C ILE A 147 26.87 41.08 15.32
N ALA A 148 27.61 40.85 16.41
CA ALA A 148 27.96 41.87 17.39
C ALA A 148 28.75 43.02 16.75
N GLU A 149 29.78 42.69 15.96
CA GLU A 149 30.56 43.66 15.19
C GLU A 149 29.71 44.41 14.16
N LYS A 150 28.87 43.70 13.40
CA LYS A 150 28.05 44.29 12.33
C LYS A 150 26.93 45.22 12.84
N LEU A 151 26.48 45.02 14.07
CA LEU A 151 25.44 45.83 14.71
C LEU A 151 25.98 46.80 15.75
N ASP A 152 27.31 46.84 15.97
CA ASP A 152 27.99 47.63 17.00
C ASP A 152 27.38 47.43 18.41
N ILE A 153 27.23 46.17 18.81
CA ILE A 153 26.72 45.76 20.12
C ILE A 153 27.62 44.71 20.76
N SER A 154 27.45 44.45 22.05
CA SER A 154 28.20 43.38 22.72
C SER A 154 27.71 41.98 22.31
N VAL A 155 28.62 40.99 22.30
CA VAL A 155 28.26 39.57 22.11
C VAL A 155 27.21 39.12 23.14
N LYS A 156 27.29 39.61 24.38
CA LYS A 156 26.29 39.34 25.43
C LYS A 156 24.90 39.87 25.06
N THR A 157 24.83 40.99 24.34
CA THR A 157 23.57 41.52 23.82
C THR A 157 22.99 40.60 22.75
N VAL A 158 23.82 40.08 21.84
CA VAL A 158 23.41 39.09 20.81
C VAL A 158 22.86 37.83 21.49
N GLU A 159 23.56 37.28 22.48
CA GLU A 159 23.11 36.10 23.23
C GLU A 159 21.76 36.32 23.93
N SER A 160 21.58 37.48 24.57
CA SER A 160 20.33 37.85 25.24
C SER A 160 19.16 37.95 24.26
N GLN A 161 19.36 38.59 23.11
CA GLN A 161 18.34 38.71 22.06
C GLN A 161 17.99 37.36 21.44
N MET A 162 18.98 36.48 21.22
CA MET A 162 18.75 35.10 20.77
C MET A 162 17.96 34.29 21.80
N ARG A 163 18.26 34.44 23.10
CA ARG A 163 17.50 33.78 24.17
C ARG A 163 16.03 34.19 24.16
N ILE A 164 15.74 35.49 24.00
CA ILE A 164 14.37 36.01 23.90
C ILE A 164 13.65 35.44 22.68
N ALA A 165 14.30 35.46 21.50
CA ALA A 165 13.74 34.95 20.26
C ALA A 165 13.39 33.46 20.39
N PHE A 166 14.31 32.67 20.94
CA PHE A 166 14.13 31.25 21.13
C PHE A 166 13.08 30.89 22.19
N GLN A 167 12.96 31.66 23.26
CA GLN A 167 11.90 31.46 24.25
C GLN A 167 10.52 31.62 23.60
N LYS A 168 10.32 32.67 22.78
CA LYS A 168 9.07 32.88 22.05
C LYS A 168 8.77 31.76 21.06
N VAL A 169 9.77 31.28 20.31
CA VAL A 169 9.61 30.12 19.43
C VAL A 169 9.23 28.88 20.23
N ARG A 170 9.94 28.60 21.33
CA ARG A 170 9.65 27.44 22.18
C ARG A 170 8.25 27.48 22.78
N GLU A 171 7.76 28.64 23.18
CA GLU A 171 6.41 28.80 23.72
C GLU A 171 5.32 28.48 22.68
N SER A 172 5.55 28.80 21.41
CA SER A 172 4.63 28.46 20.33
C SER A 172 4.68 26.97 19.94
N PHE A 173 5.81 26.29 20.12
CA PHE A 173 6.01 24.89 19.71
C PHE A 173 6.18 23.90 20.88
N LYS A 174 5.58 24.17 22.05
CA LYS A 174 5.80 23.43 23.32
C LYS A 174 5.62 21.90 23.25
N ASN A 175 4.84 21.39 22.29
CA ASN A 175 4.55 19.95 22.15
C ASN A 175 5.28 19.29 20.97
N GLU A 176 6.23 19.99 20.33
CA GLU A 176 6.88 19.54 19.09
C GLU A 176 8.41 19.49 19.27
N GLU A 177 8.88 18.52 20.07
CA GLU A 177 10.29 18.38 20.47
C GLU A 177 11.27 18.25 19.28
N VAL A 178 10.83 17.69 18.16
CA VAL A 178 11.64 17.52 16.94
C VAL A 178 11.98 18.87 16.29
N ILE A 179 11.04 19.82 16.25
CA ILE A 179 11.29 21.17 15.71
C ILE A 179 12.27 21.91 16.61
N LEU A 180 12.12 21.76 17.92
CA LEU A 180 13.06 22.31 18.87
C LEU A 180 14.45 21.69 18.66
N TRP A 181 14.56 20.37 18.53
CA TRP A 181 15.85 19.74 18.25
C TRP A 181 16.48 20.20 16.91
N CYS A 182 15.72 20.43 15.85
CA CYS A 182 16.28 20.99 14.60
C CYS A 182 16.76 22.44 14.75
N LEU A 183 16.05 23.27 15.53
CA LEU A 183 16.42 24.67 15.74
C LEU A 183 17.56 24.83 16.77
N PHE A 184 17.65 23.92 17.73
CA PHE A 184 18.48 23.99 18.94
C PHE A 184 19.55 22.89 19.06
N GLY A 185 19.47 21.80 18.30
CA GLY A 185 20.35 20.62 18.42
C GLY A 185 21.81 20.91 18.04
N ASN A 186 22.04 21.91 17.17
CA ASN A 186 23.39 22.43 16.89
C ASN A 186 23.90 23.42 17.97
N PHE A 187 23.12 23.72 19.01
CA PHE A 187 23.51 24.64 20.09
C PHE A 187 24.29 23.95 21.22
N LEU A 188 24.31 22.61 21.28
CA LEU A 188 25.04 21.83 22.30
C LEU A 188 26.37 21.21 21.79
N GLY A 189 26.79 21.55 20.57
CA GLY A 189 27.97 20.97 19.94
C GLY A 189 28.97 22.02 19.48
N LYS A 190 29.62 22.70 20.43
CA LYS A 190 31.00 23.23 20.35
C LYS A 190 31.26 24.14 21.57
N ASN A 191 31.90 23.55 22.59
CA ASN A 191 32.80 24.29 23.47
C ASN A 191 34.04 24.72 22.68
#